data_AF-A0A820MAW9-F1
#
_entry.id   AF-A0A820MAW9-F1
#
_cell.length_a   1.000
_cell.length_b   1.000
_cell.length_c   1.000
_cell.angle_alpha   90.00
_cell.angle_beta   90.00
_cell.angle_gamma   90.00
#
_symmetry.space_group_name_H-M   'P 1'
#
loop_
_entity.id
_entity.type
_entity.pdbx_description
1 polymer ?
#
loop_
_entity_poly.entity_id
_entity_poly.type
_entity_poly.pdbx_seq_one_letter_code
_entity_poly.pdbx_strand_id
1 'polypeptide(L)' 'FGVFKNNLALINQHNLEADLGLHSYTLKMNQFGDMTHEEFARTMLGGFKMPSDSSTKFVGRPFHPPSNVDIPDAIGKYL' A
#
# COMPACT_ATOMS: atom_id res chain seq x y z
N PHE A 1 21.00 13.82 16.93
CA PHE A 1 19.59 13.56 17.32
C PHE A 1 18.54 14.07 16.31
N GLY A 2 18.87 14.33 15.03
CA GLY A 2 17.90 14.92 14.07
C GLY A 2 16.76 13.97 13.70
N VAL A 3 17.10 12.72 13.34
CA VAL A 3 16.14 11.68 12.94
C VAL A 3 15.13 11.40 14.06
N PHE A 4 15.61 11.20 15.29
CA PHE A 4 14.75 11.00 16.46
C PHE A 4 13.71 12.10 16.66
N LYS A 5 14.12 13.37 16.54
CA LYS A 5 13.20 14.52 16.67
C LYS A 5 12.15 14.53 15.55
N ASN A 6 12.55 14.22 14.32
CA ASN A 6 11.65 14.16 13.18
C ASN A 6 10.62 13.03 13.35
N ASN A 7 11.06 11.84 13.77
CA ASN A 7 10.18 10.71 14.04
C ASN A 7 9.22 11.01 15.20
N LEU A 8 9.69 11.71 16.25
CA LEU A 8 8.82 12.14 17.35
C LEU A 8 7.75 13.14 16.88
N ALA A 9 8.12 14.09 16.03
CA ALA A 9 7.17 15.04 15.45
C ALA A 9 6.11 14.32 14.58
N LEU A 10 6.54 13.35 13.77
CA LEU A 10 5.66 12.51 12.95
C LEU A 10 4.67 11.73 13.81
N ILE A 11 5.13 11.10 14.90
CA ILE A 11 4.27 10.36 15.83
C ILE A 11 3.21 11.30 16.42
N ASN A 12 3.61 12.48 16.87
CA ASN A 12 2.69 13.44 17.48
C ASN A 12 1.64 13.91 16.48
N GLN A 13 2.04 14.27 15.26
CA GLN A 13 1.12 14.72 14.22
C GLN A 13 0.13 13.60 13.85
N HIS A 14 0.62 12.39 13.58
CA HIS A 14 -0.24 11.26 13.23
C HIS A 14 -1.26 10.93 14.33
N ASN A 15 -0.84 10.99 15.59
CA ASN A 15 -1.76 10.69 16.70
C ASN A 15 -2.82 11.77 16.89
N LEU A 16 -2.49 13.05 16.66
CA LEU A 16 -3.52 14.11 16.59
C LEU A 16 -4.51 13.86 15.45
N GLU A 17 -4.04 13.45 14.28
CA GLU A 17 -4.90 13.08 13.16
C GLU A 17 -5.74 11.83 13.47
N ALA A 18 -5.20 10.86 14.21
CA ALA A 18 -5.93 9.67 14.67
C ALA A 18 -7.04 10.03 15.67
N ASP A 19 -6.78 10.97 16.58
CA ASP A 19 -7.80 11.48 17.51
C ASP A 19 -8.95 12.21 16.78
N LEU A 20 -8.67 12.77 15.60
CA LEU A 20 -9.67 13.34 14.70
C LEU A 20 -10.39 12.27 13.84
N GLY A 21 -10.04 11.00 13.97
CA GLY A 21 -10.63 9.89 13.21
C GLY A 21 -10.10 9.73 11.78
N LEU A 22 -9.01 10.41 11.41
CA LEU A 22 -8.41 10.28 10.06
C LEU A 22 -7.58 9.00 9.90
N HIS A 23 -7.11 8.43 11.02
CA HIS A 23 -6.38 7.17 11.05
C HIS A 23 -7.05 6.19 12.01
N SER A 24 -7.00 4.90 11.68
CA SER A 24 -7.54 3.81 12.50
C SER A 24 -6.53 3.23 13.51
N TYR A 25 -5.33 3.80 13.59
CA TYR A 25 -4.25 3.35 14.46
C TYR A 25 -3.45 4.53 15.01
N THR A 26 -2.58 4.25 15.98
CA THR A 26 -1.68 5.24 16.59
C THR A 26 -0.24 4.78 16.50
N LEU A 27 0.69 5.72 16.54
CA LEU A 27 2.13 5.48 16.59
C LEU A 27 2.69 5.71 17.99
N LYS A 28 3.83 5.06 18.28
CA LYS A 28 4.59 5.25 19.52
C LYS A 28 6.09 5.18 19.22
N MET A 29 6.87 5.98 19.94
CA MET A 29 8.33 5.92 19.87
C MET A 29 8.83 4.55 20.34
N ASN A 30 9.71 3.92 19.57
CA ASN A 30 10.23 2.59 19.83
C ASN A 30 11.76 2.53 19.58
N GLN A 31 12.35 1.33 19.64
CA GLN A 31 13.78 1.11 19.45
C GLN A 31 14.33 1.48 18.07
N PHE A 32 13.46 1.73 17.08
CA PHE A 32 13.81 2.19 15.74
C PHE A 32 13.63 3.70 15.58
N GLY A 33 13.39 4.41 16.69
CA GLY A 33 13.09 5.83 16.70
C GLY A 33 14.18 6.73 16.15
N ASP A 34 15.43 6.26 16.08
CA ASP A 34 16.57 6.99 15.53
C ASP A 34 16.92 6.63 14.07
N MET A 35 16.17 5.71 13.45
CA MET A 35 16.41 5.25 12.08
C MET A 35 15.55 6.01 11.07
N THR A 36 16.08 6.25 9.88
CA THR A 36 15.25 6.69 8.75
C THR A 36 14.43 5.54 8.19
N HIS A 37 13.38 5.86 7.43
CA HIS A 37 12.57 4.83 6.76
C HIS A 37 13.41 3.95 5.82
N GLU A 38 14.34 4.55 5.08
CA GLU A 38 15.23 3.83 4.17
C GLU A 38 16.20 2.92 4.91
N GLU A 39 16.72 3.37 6.06
CA GLU A 39 17.59 2.56 6.91
C GLU A 39 16.83 1.37 7.49
N PHE A 40 15.63 1.60 8.03
CA PHE A 40 14.76 0.54 8.52
C PHE A 40 14.41 -0.46 7.42
N ALA A 41 14.00 0.02 6.25
CA ALA A 41 13.65 -0.84 5.12
C ALA A 41 14.84 -1.70 4.65
N ARG A 42 16.03 -1.12 4.58
CA ARG A 42 17.24 -1.84 4.14
C ARG A 42 17.69 -2.89 5.14
N THR A 43 17.60 -2.60 6.43
CA THR A 43 18.15 -3.45 7.50
C THR A 43 17.16 -4.47 8.03
N MET A 44 15.87 -4.13 8.11
CA MET A 44 14.82 -4.97 8.72
C MET A 44 13.92 -5.66 7.71
N LEU A 45 13.66 -5.04 6.54
CA LEU A 45 12.72 -5.57 5.54
C LEU A 45 13.42 -6.30 4.38
N GLY A 46 14.75 -6.43 4.43
CA GLY A 46 15.51 -7.24 3.46
C GLY A 46 15.55 -6.68 2.03
N GLY A 47 15.16 -5.42 1.82
CA GLY A 47 15.27 -4.74 0.52
C GLY A 47 14.42 -5.39 -0.57
N PHE A 48 13.12 -5.58 -0.31
CA PHE A 48 12.17 -6.07 -1.31
C PHE A 48 12.24 -5.23 -2.59
N LYS A 49 12.78 -5.84 -3.66
CA LYS A 49 12.80 -5.26 -5.00
C LYS A 49 11.59 -5.78 -5.73
N MET A 50 10.62 -4.90 -5.98
CA MET A 50 9.58 -5.19 -6.96
C MET A 50 10.26 -5.56 -8.28
N PRO A 51 9.98 -6.73 -8.87
CA PRO A 51 10.43 -7.02 -10.22
C PRO A 51 9.92 -5.91 -11.14
N SER A 52 10.83 -5.18 -11.76
CA SER A 52 10.48 -4.18 -12.78
C SER A 52 10.12 -4.90 -14.07
N ASP A 53 9.02 -5.65 -14.07
CA ASP A 53 8.40 -6.07 -15.31
C ASP A 53 7.64 -4.88 -15.89
N SER A 54 8.38 -4.00 -16.56
CA SER A 54 7.87 -2.94 -17.44
C SER A 54 7.13 -3.49 -18.67
N SER A 55 6.72 -4.75 -18.65
CA SER A 55 5.87 -5.40 -19.64
C SER A 55 4.59 -5.92 -19.01
N THR A 56 3.89 -5.08 -18.24
CA THR A 56 2.44 -5.27 -18.13
C THR A 56 1.77 -4.83 -19.44
N LYS A 57 2.12 -5.48 -20.56
CA LYS A 57 1.04 -5.84 -21.47
C LYS A 57 0.30 -6.93 -20.72
N PHE A 58 -0.76 -6.55 -20.01
CA PHE A 58 -1.81 -7.48 -19.62
C PHE A 58 -2.35 -8.08 -20.93
N VAL A 59 -1.66 -9.07 -21.48
CA VAL A 59 -2.26 -10.02 -22.40
C VAL A 59 -2.95 -11.03 -21.49
N GLY A 60 -3.98 -10.55 -20.78
CA GLY A 60 -4.96 -11.45 -20.22
C GLY A 60 -5.39 -12.37 -21.36
N ARG A 61 -5.48 -13.68 -21.10
CA ARG A 61 -6.12 -14.57 -22.06
C ARG A 61 -7.51 -13.96 -22.34
N PRO A 62 -7.91 -13.76 -23.61
CA PRO A 62 -9.27 -13.35 -23.91
C PRO A 62 -10.23 -14.26 -23.14
N PHE A 63 -11.30 -13.74 -22.57
CA PHE A 63 -12.31 -14.59 -21.97
C PHE A 63 -12.87 -15.52 -23.05
N HIS A 64 -12.73 -16.83 -22.87
CA HIS A 64 -13.32 -17.84 -23.75
C HIS A 64 -14.55 -18.38 -23.03
N PRO A 65 -15.77 -18.07 -23.51
CA PRO A 65 -16.97 -18.61 -22.89
C PRO A 65 -17.07 -20.13 -23.10
N PRO A 66 -17.69 -20.87 -22.17
CA PRO A 66 -18.01 -22.28 -22.39
C PRO A 66 -18.98 -22.44 -23.56
N SER A 67 -18.84 -23.50 -24.35
CA SER A 67 -19.60 -23.72 -25.58
C SER A 67 -21.12 -23.88 -25.43
N ASN A 68 -21.62 -23.94 -24.19
CA ASN A 68 -23.02 -24.19 -23.84
C ASN A 68 -23.65 -23.05 -23.02
N VAL A 69 -23.14 -21.82 -23.15
CA VAL A 69 -23.69 -20.64 -22.48
C VAL A 69 -24.09 -19.58 -23.50
N ASP A 70 -25.37 -19.24 -23.54
CA ASP A 70 -25.88 -18.07 -24.26
C ASP A 70 -25.59 -16.80 -23.45
N ILE A 71 -24.55 -16.06 -23.85
CA ILE A 71 -24.18 -14.80 -23.21
C ILE A 71 -24.77 -13.64 -24.02
N PRO A 72 -25.59 -12.76 -23.39
CA PRO A 72 -26.10 -11.57 -24.07
C PRO A 72 -24.97 -10.56 -24.35
N ASP A 73 -24.98 -9.95 -25.53
CA ASP A 73 -23.98 -8.97 -26.02
C ASP A 73 -23.93 -7.68 -25.16
N ALA A 74 -24.99 -7.42 -24.39
CA ALA A 74 -25.05 -6.31 -23.46
C ALA A 74 -25.78 -6.71 -22.17
N ILE A 75 -25.21 -6.33 -21.02
CA ILE A 75 -25.99 -6.23 -19.79
C ILE A 75 -26.93 -5.06 -19.99
N GLY A 76 -28.24 -5.33 -20.12
CA GLY A 76 -29.25 -4.28 -20.18
C GLY A 76 -29.02 -3.30 -19.03
N LYS A 77 -28.93 -2.01 -19.33
CA LYS A 77 -28.83 -0.96 -18.31
C LYS A 77 -30.09 -1.01 -17.46
N TYR A 78 -30.03 -1.65 -16.30
CA TYR A 78 -31.00 -1.44 -15.25
C TYR A 78 -30.65 -0.10 -14.59
N LEU A 79 -31.59 0.85 -14.71
CA LEU A 79 -31.61 2.08 -13.92
C LEU A 79 -31.90 1.77 -12.46
#